data_AF-A0A9X5YRU8-F1
#
_entry.id   AF-A0A9X5YRU8-F1
#
_cell.length_a   1.000
_cell.length_b   1.000
_cell.length_c   1.000
_cell.angle_alpha   90.00
_cell.angle_beta   90.00
_cell.angle_gamma   90.00
#
_symmetry.space_group_name_H-M   'P 1'
#
loop_
_entity.id
_entity.type
_entity.pdbx_description
1 polymer ?
#
loop_
_entity_poly.entity_id
_entity_poly.type
_entity_poly.pdbx_seq_one_letter_code
_entity_poly.pdbx_strand_id
1 'polypeptide(L)'
;MKKIGLYLLIMLFPVSVSANSYEPIGDKKQSIEINNFFSDVKKENITSYEEGDFIVVRVDDFGGRFYEEYYIKRNGKLLILDKLKTISLYKEDFDVKSLECRKNIHKPIKDYDRQTVLKMHGEKCRTFYALENTLDDLEEYVKDYSGFDIDKSRMDWYLGRYPINQKNIATYNNIAFYLNNQEHHQSAIYLLHKIIKASPDRTVAYLNIADAYWDSKDKRNAKIFYKKYLSQIKKAGEKASIPSRVSKRIAQ
;
A
#
# COMPACT_ATOMS: atom_id res chain seq x y z
N MET A 1 13.66 13.10 -33.26
CA MET A 1 13.22 14.50 -33.07
C MET A 1 12.29 14.58 -31.88
N LYS A 2 12.59 15.51 -30.97
CA LYS A 2 12.07 15.68 -29.60
C LYS A 2 10.55 15.89 -29.53
N LYS A 3 9.92 15.36 -28.48
CA LYS A 3 9.03 16.14 -27.60
C LYS A 3 9.29 15.74 -26.15
N ILE A 4 10.12 16.56 -25.50
CA ILE A 4 10.34 16.58 -24.05
C ILE A 4 9.15 17.32 -23.46
N GLY A 5 8.31 16.62 -22.70
CA GLY A 5 7.21 17.21 -21.94
C GLY A 5 7.75 17.84 -20.67
N LEU A 6 7.80 19.18 -20.67
CA LEU A 6 8.13 20.04 -19.56
C LEU A 6 7.01 19.98 -18.50
N TYR A 7 7.25 19.36 -17.34
CA TYR A 7 6.43 19.58 -16.15
C TYR A 7 7.25 20.36 -15.13
N LEU A 8 6.93 21.65 -15.02
CA LEU A 8 7.48 22.56 -14.03
C LEU A 8 6.66 22.48 -12.73
N LEU A 9 7.29 21.95 -11.70
CA LEU A 9 7.40 22.50 -10.34
C LEU A 9 6.13 22.93 -9.57
N ILE A 10 5.80 22.17 -8.52
CA ILE A 10 5.34 22.74 -7.24
C ILE A 10 6.42 22.41 -6.20
N MET A 11 7.11 23.45 -5.75
CA MET A 11 8.05 23.49 -4.62
C MET A 11 7.27 23.29 -3.30
N LEU A 12 7.79 22.81 -2.16
CA LEU A 12 9.09 23.03 -1.51
C LEU A 12 9.34 21.88 -0.52
N PHE A 13 10.51 21.25 -0.58
CA PHE A 13 11.42 21.20 0.55
C PHE A 13 12.84 21.21 -0.02
N PRO A 14 13.77 22.01 0.52
CA PRO A 14 15.15 21.94 0.07
C PRO A 14 15.71 20.62 0.58
N VAL A 15 15.87 19.61 -0.29
CA VAL A 15 16.83 18.53 -0.01
C VAL A 15 18.19 19.02 -0.48
N SER A 16 18.67 20.07 0.18
CA SER A 16 20.08 20.16 0.51
C SER A 16 20.23 19.57 1.91
N VAL A 17 20.07 18.24 2.02
CA VAL A 17 20.62 17.53 3.16
C VAL A 17 22.09 17.32 2.82
N SER A 18 22.90 18.33 3.12
CA SER A 18 24.28 18.08 3.49
C SER A 18 24.27 16.94 4.51
N ALA A 19 25.22 16.02 4.38
CA ALA A 19 25.46 14.96 5.35
C ALA A 19 25.55 15.58 6.76
N ASN A 20 24.42 15.62 7.47
CA ASN A 20 24.37 16.11 8.84
C ASN A 20 24.78 14.92 9.70
N SER A 21 26.07 14.92 10.01
CA SER A 21 26.62 14.30 11.21
C SER A 21 25.61 14.41 12.36
N TYR A 22 25.35 13.31 13.05
CA TYR A 22 24.61 13.25 14.32
C TYR A 22 24.83 14.52 15.15
N GLU A 23 23.90 15.48 15.08
CA GLU A 23 23.94 16.67 15.90
C GLU A 23 23.43 16.28 17.29
N PRO A 24 24.11 16.65 18.38
CA PRO A 24 23.68 16.27 19.73
C PRO A 24 22.35 16.96 20.05
N ILE A 25 21.26 16.19 20.02
CA ILE A 25 19.92 16.66 20.35
C ILE A 25 19.72 16.55 21.87
N GLY A 26 19.85 17.67 22.59
CA GLY A 26 19.54 17.80 24.02
C GLY A 26 20.73 18.16 24.91
N ASP A 27 20.54 18.15 26.24
CA ASP A 27 21.65 18.38 27.17
C ASP A 27 22.72 17.27 27.06
N LYS A 28 23.96 17.55 27.46
CA LYS A 28 25.10 16.63 27.31
C LYS A 28 24.81 15.22 27.86
N LYS A 29 24.08 15.10 28.97
CA LYS A 29 23.70 13.83 29.59
C LYS A 29 22.66 13.07 28.75
N GLN A 30 21.66 13.77 28.22
CA GLN A 30 20.65 13.17 27.33
C GLN A 30 21.29 12.67 26.04
N SER A 31 22.20 13.45 25.46
CA SER A 31 22.98 13.03 24.30
C SER A 31 23.79 11.76 24.57
N ILE A 32 24.42 11.62 25.76
CA ILE A 32 25.14 10.41 26.14
C ILE A 32 24.20 9.21 26.26
N GLU A 33 23.03 9.38 26.88
CA GLU A 33 22.04 8.31 27.05
C GLU A 33 21.54 7.78 25.70
N ILE A 34 21.21 8.67 24.76
CA ILE A 34 20.82 8.30 23.39
C ILE A 34 21.98 7.58 22.68
N ASN A 35 23.19 8.11 22.74
CA ASN A 35 24.37 7.49 22.12
C ASN A 35 24.65 6.08 22.65
N ASN A 36 24.46 5.86 23.96
CA ASN A 36 24.66 4.53 24.56
C ASN A 36 23.61 3.53 24.05
N PHE A 37 22.35 3.96 23.89
CA PHE A 37 21.28 3.10 23.38
C PHE A 37 21.56 2.62 21.94
N PHE A 38 22.16 3.47 21.10
CA PHE A 38 22.52 3.16 19.71
C PHE A 38 23.99 2.75 19.53
N SER A 39 24.65 2.29 20.59
CA SER A 39 26.08 1.97 20.55
C SER A 39 26.43 0.77 19.65
N ASP A 40 25.43 -0.06 19.30
CA ASP A 40 25.56 -1.19 18.36
C ASP A 40 25.44 -0.78 16.90
N VAL A 41 25.14 0.50 16.61
CA VAL A 41 24.92 1.02 15.26
C VAL A 41 26.04 1.98 14.86
N LYS A 42 26.52 1.86 13.62
CA LYS A 42 27.52 2.79 13.07
C LYS A 42 26.93 4.19 12.91
N LYS A 43 27.68 5.22 13.28
CA LYS A 43 27.18 6.61 13.30
C LYS A 43 26.70 7.11 11.94
N GLU A 44 27.35 6.69 10.85
CA GLU A 44 26.95 7.04 9.48
C GLU A 44 25.55 6.51 9.09
N ASN A 45 25.04 5.51 9.79
CA ASN A 45 23.71 4.95 9.59
C ASN A 45 22.64 5.62 10.47
N ILE A 46 23.04 6.57 11.32
CA ILE A 46 22.13 7.24 12.26
C ILE A 46 21.90 8.66 11.78
N THR A 47 20.63 9.02 11.68
CA THR A 47 20.18 10.40 11.51
C THR A 47 19.20 10.75 12.61
N SER A 48 19.06 12.03 12.93
CA SER A 48 18.11 12.47 13.94
C SER A 48 17.48 13.81 13.58
N TYR A 49 16.23 13.99 13.94
CA TYR A 49 15.45 15.20 13.68
C TYR A 49 14.34 15.35 14.72
N GLU A 50 13.81 16.57 14.87
CA GLU A 50 12.67 16.83 15.74
C GLU A 50 11.36 16.73 14.93
N GLU A 51 10.37 16.03 15.44
CA GLU A 51 9.03 15.88 14.84
C GLU A 51 7.97 16.14 15.93
N GLY A 52 7.43 17.36 15.98
CA GLY A 52 6.56 17.79 17.08
C GLY A 52 7.31 17.77 18.42
N ASP A 53 6.80 17.03 19.41
CA ASP A 53 7.43 16.87 20.73
C ASP A 53 8.44 15.71 20.80
N PHE A 54 8.75 15.10 19.66
CA PHE A 54 9.63 13.93 19.59
C PHE A 54 10.99 14.29 19.02
N ILE A 55 12.03 13.81 19.71
CA ILE A 55 13.30 13.52 19.10
C ILE A 55 13.14 12.21 18.35
N VAL A 56 13.29 12.23 17.03
CA VAL A 56 13.26 11.02 16.21
C VAL A 56 14.69 10.64 15.86
N VAL A 57 15.11 9.46 16.27
CA VAL A 57 16.37 8.86 15.82
C VAL A 57 16.04 7.81 14.78
N ARG A 58 16.53 7.99 13.56
CA ARG A 58 16.37 7.06 12.46
C ARG A 58 17.67 6.29 12.22
N VAL A 59 17.58 4.97 12.20
CA VAL A 59 18.65 4.04 11.83
C VAL A 59 18.37 3.46 10.46
N ASP A 60 19.38 3.48 9.58
CA ASP A 60 19.41 2.71 8.32
C ASP A 60 20.22 1.42 8.55
N ASP A 61 19.51 0.31 8.77
CA ASP A 61 20.15 -0.98 9.11
C ASP A 61 20.53 -1.78 7.85
N PHE A 62 19.98 -1.42 6.68
CA PHE A 62 20.12 -2.23 5.48
C PHE A 62 20.22 -1.41 4.18
N GLY A 63 21.07 -0.38 4.17
CA GLY A 63 21.45 0.35 2.96
C GLY A 63 20.26 0.94 2.20
N GLY A 64 19.31 1.49 2.95
CA GLY A 64 18.10 2.11 2.45
C GLY A 64 17.00 1.13 2.05
N ARG A 65 17.01 -0.08 2.59
CA ARG A 65 15.94 -1.09 2.46
C ARG A 65 15.23 -1.38 3.78
N PHE A 66 15.84 -1.07 4.91
CA PHE A 66 15.23 -1.22 6.23
C PHE A 66 15.60 -0.06 7.14
N TYR A 67 14.59 0.60 7.69
CA TYR A 67 14.75 1.70 8.62
C TYR A 67 14.06 1.42 9.93
N GLU A 68 14.62 1.99 11.00
CA GLU A 68 14.04 2.02 12.32
C GLU A 68 13.95 3.46 12.78
N GLU A 69 12.79 3.89 13.25
CA GLU A 69 12.54 5.22 13.78
C GLU A 69 12.11 5.11 15.24
N TYR A 70 12.98 5.62 16.12
CA TYR A 70 12.78 5.66 17.55
C TYR A 70 12.28 7.04 17.93
N TYR A 71 11.05 7.10 18.40
CA TYR A 71 10.41 8.35 18.80
C TYR A 71 10.55 8.53 20.30
N ILE A 72 11.37 9.49 20.68
CA ILE A 72 11.80 9.72 22.06
C ILE A 72 11.25 11.06 22.52
N LYS A 73 10.52 11.07 23.65
CA LYS A 73 10.05 12.30 24.30
C LYS A 73 10.95 12.70 25.45
N ARG A 74 11.14 14.00 25.65
CA ARG A 74 11.72 14.55 26.87
C ARG A 74 10.64 14.68 27.93
N ASN A 75 10.84 14.09 29.10
CA ASN A 75 10.02 14.30 30.30
C ASN A 75 10.91 14.75 31.45
N GLY A 76 11.16 16.06 31.53
CA GLY A 76 12.16 16.63 32.43
C GLY A 76 13.55 16.09 32.13
N LYS A 77 14.12 15.34 33.08
CA LYS A 77 15.44 14.69 32.94
C LYS A 77 15.38 13.28 32.33
N LEU A 78 14.19 12.71 32.15
CA LEU A 78 14.00 11.37 31.60
C LEU A 78 13.76 11.44 30.10
N LEU A 79 14.35 10.48 29.38
CA LEU A 79 14.04 10.22 27.98
C LEU A 79 13.10 9.01 27.91
N ILE A 80 11.92 9.21 27.32
CA ILE A 80 10.90 8.17 27.18
C ILE A 80 10.86 7.73 25.72
N LEU A 81 11.19 6.46 25.45
CA LEU A 81 10.92 5.85 24.17
C LEU A 81 9.41 5.57 24.08
N ASP A 82 8.73 6.39 23.30
CA ASP A 82 7.27 6.37 23.18
C ASP A 82 6.80 5.30 22.20
N LYS A 83 7.44 5.25 21.02
CA LYS A 83 7.14 4.28 19.98
C LYS A 83 8.38 3.95 19.13
N LEU A 84 8.38 2.74 18.60
CA LEU A 84 9.26 2.30 17.53
C LEU A 84 8.43 2.15 16.25
N LYS A 85 8.94 2.67 15.14
CA LYS A 85 8.43 2.39 13.81
C LYS A 85 9.53 1.71 12.98
N THR A 86 9.23 0.59 12.36
CA THR A 86 10.12 -0.05 11.37
C THR A 86 9.54 0.09 9.97
N ILE A 87 10.40 0.24 8.97
CA ILE A 87 10.02 0.44 7.58
C ILE A 87 10.88 -0.49 6.72
N SER A 88 10.26 -1.50 6.12
CA SER A 88 10.90 -2.33 5.09
C SER A 88 10.51 -1.82 3.71
N LEU A 89 11.49 -1.53 2.84
CA LEU A 89 11.28 -1.10 1.46
C LEU A 89 11.60 -2.22 0.47
N TYR A 90 10.65 -2.53 -0.39
CA TYR A 90 10.79 -3.48 -1.51
C TYR A 90 10.82 -2.66 -2.79
N LYS A 91 12.03 -2.24 -3.20
CA LYS A 91 12.24 -1.35 -4.36
C LYS A 91 12.08 -2.08 -5.71
N GLU A 92 12.16 -3.40 -5.69
CA GLU A 92 12.00 -4.26 -6.85
C GLU A 92 10.55 -4.69 -7.11
N ASP A 93 9.61 -4.32 -6.24
CA ASP A 93 8.18 -4.53 -6.48
C ASP A 93 7.74 -3.63 -7.66
N PHE A 94 6.67 -4.04 -8.35
CA PHE A 94 6.09 -3.28 -9.46
C PHE A 94 5.92 -1.80 -9.10
N ASP A 95 5.34 -1.52 -7.93
CA ASP A 95 5.40 -0.20 -7.30
C ASP A 95 6.30 -0.29 -6.07
N VAL A 96 6.93 0.80 -5.64
CA VAL A 96 7.70 0.77 -4.39
C VAL A 96 6.76 0.45 -3.22
N LYS A 97 6.87 -0.77 -2.72
CA LYS A 97 6.10 -1.28 -1.59
C LYS A 97 6.88 -1.04 -0.30
N SER A 98 6.20 -0.51 0.72
CA SER A 98 6.75 -0.44 2.07
C SER A 98 5.85 -1.14 3.08
N LEU A 99 6.48 -1.86 4.01
CA LEU A 99 5.82 -2.39 5.18
C LEU A 99 6.22 -1.53 6.38
N GLU A 100 5.29 -0.73 6.90
CA GLU A 100 5.50 0.02 8.13
C GLU A 100 4.88 -0.71 9.31
N CYS A 101 5.69 -1.08 10.29
CA CYS A 101 5.21 -1.64 11.56
C CYS A 101 5.42 -0.64 12.68
N ARG A 102 4.43 -0.47 13.55
CA ARG A 102 4.48 0.46 14.69
C ARG A 102 4.25 -0.28 16.00
N LYS A 103 5.08 0.02 16.99
CA LYS A 103 5.03 -0.55 18.34
C LYS A 103 5.00 0.57 19.36
N ASN A 104 4.00 0.55 20.24
CA ASN A 104 3.91 1.49 21.36
C ASN A 104 4.69 0.91 22.54
N ILE A 105 5.55 1.71 23.15
CA ILE A 105 6.48 1.28 24.20
C ILE A 105 6.20 2.09 25.47
N HIS A 106 6.32 3.41 25.38
CA HIS A 106 6.12 4.37 26.48
C HIS A 106 6.91 4.00 27.76
N LYS A 107 8.22 3.82 27.61
CA LYS A 107 9.13 3.46 28.71
C LYS A 107 10.42 4.30 28.68
N PRO A 108 11.12 4.47 29.82
CA PRO A 108 12.43 5.11 29.82
C PRO A 108 13.42 4.38 28.92
N ILE A 109 14.15 5.12 28.08
CA ILE A 109 15.08 4.51 27.12
C ILE A 109 16.24 3.79 27.82
N LYS A 110 16.72 4.32 28.95
CA LYS A 110 17.76 3.71 29.80
C LYS A 110 17.45 2.30 30.33
N ASP A 111 16.18 1.89 30.33
CA ASP A 111 15.77 0.60 30.89
C ASP A 111 15.87 -0.54 29.86
N TYR A 112 16.20 -0.23 28.60
CA TYR A 112 16.24 -1.19 27.50
C TYR A 112 17.46 -0.98 26.61
N ASP A 113 17.92 -2.05 25.99
CA ASP A 113 18.77 -1.96 24.80
C ASP A 113 17.93 -2.01 23.51
N ARG A 114 18.54 -1.60 22.40
CA ARG A 114 17.90 -1.59 21.08
C ARG A 114 17.35 -2.95 20.68
N GLN A 115 18.12 -4.02 20.90
CA GLN A 115 17.75 -5.38 20.49
C GLN A 115 16.53 -5.92 21.24
N THR A 116 16.40 -5.57 22.52
CA THR A 116 15.26 -5.91 23.36
C THR A 116 14.00 -5.23 22.84
N VAL A 117 14.09 -3.94 22.49
CA VAL A 117 12.97 -3.19 21.91
C VAL A 117 12.51 -3.81 20.58
N LEU A 118 13.42 -4.21 19.71
CA LEU A 118 13.10 -4.85 18.43
C LEU A 118 12.31 -6.15 18.62
N LYS A 119 12.66 -6.97 19.63
CA LYS A 119 12.03 -8.27 19.91
C LYS A 119 10.66 -8.20 20.61
N MET A 120 10.26 -7.05 21.16
CA MET A 120 8.95 -6.91 21.80
C MET A 120 7.79 -7.24 20.83
N HIS A 121 6.71 -7.83 21.33
CA HIS A 121 5.52 -8.12 20.51
C HIS A 121 4.51 -6.96 20.51
N GLY A 122 3.51 -7.04 19.63
CA GLY A 122 2.35 -6.14 19.61
C GLY A 122 2.44 -5.05 18.54
N GLU A 123 3.34 -5.20 17.58
CA GLU A 123 3.42 -4.33 16.41
C GLU A 123 2.16 -4.40 15.55
N LYS A 124 1.75 -3.24 15.04
CA LYS A 124 0.69 -3.13 14.04
C LYS A 124 1.33 -2.70 12.74
N CYS A 125 1.21 -3.54 11.72
CA CYS A 125 1.80 -3.30 10.42
C CYS A 125 0.77 -2.82 9.40
N ARG A 126 1.21 -1.98 8.47
CA ARG A 126 0.45 -1.53 7.31
C ARG A 126 1.35 -1.47 6.10
N THR A 127 0.80 -1.86 4.96
CA THR A 127 1.49 -1.78 3.67
C THR A 127 1.14 -0.46 2.98
N PHE A 128 2.16 0.21 2.43
CA PHE A 128 2.02 1.42 1.63
C PHE A 128 2.60 1.16 0.26
N TYR A 129 1.99 1.75 -0.77
CA TYR A 129 2.46 1.66 -2.14
C TYR A 129 2.72 3.08 -2.66
N ALA A 130 3.99 3.41 -2.88
CA ALA A 130 4.33 4.62 -3.62
C ALA A 130 4.15 4.31 -5.11
N LEU A 131 3.00 4.73 -5.65
CA LEU A 131 2.63 4.48 -7.04
C LEU A 131 3.55 5.25 -7.99
N GLU A 132 4.57 4.57 -8.51
CA GLU A 132 5.46 5.10 -9.54
C GLU A 132 4.89 4.85 -10.94
N ASN A 133 4.01 3.86 -11.08
CA ASN A 133 3.36 3.50 -12.34
C ASN A 133 1.97 4.11 -12.48
N THR A 134 1.49 4.17 -13.72
CA THR A 134 0.13 4.60 -14.04
C THR A 134 -0.87 3.45 -13.88
N LEU A 135 -2.16 3.79 -13.96
CA LEU A 135 -3.22 2.77 -13.99
C LEU A 135 -3.15 1.90 -15.26
N ASP A 136 -2.75 2.49 -16.39
CA ASP A 136 -2.60 1.77 -17.66
C ASP A 136 -1.41 0.80 -17.62
N ASP A 137 -0.30 1.21 -16.97
CA ASP A 137 0.83 0.31 -16.72
C ASP A 137 0.40 -0.89 -15.86
N LEU A 138 -0.44 -0.65 -14.84
CA LEU A 138 -1.00 -1.73 -14.02
C LEU A 138 -1.87 -2.66 -14.87
N GLU A 139 -2.71 -2.14 -15.76
CA GLU A 139 -3.53 -2.94 -16.67
C GLU A 139 -2.67 -3.85 -17.54
N GLU A 140 -1.65 -3.30 -18.19
CA GLU A 140 -0.77 -4.09 -19.06
C GLU A 140 0.04 -5.12 -18.25
N TYR A 141 0.46 -4.76 -17.03
CA TYR A 141 1.21 -5.67 -16.17
C TYR A 141 0.37 -6.88 -15.71
N VAL A 142 -0.86 -6.66 -15.21
CA VAL A 142 -1.73 -7.76 -14.71
C VAL A 142 -2.20 -8.71 -15.82
N LYS A 143 -2.19 -8.24 -17.06
CA LYS A 143 -2.60 -9.02 -18.23
C LYS A 143 -1.62 -10.17 -18.49
N ASP A 144 -0.32 -9.89 -18.39
CA ASP A 144 0.74 -10.84 -18.76
C ASP A 144 1.47 -11.45 -17.55
N TYR A 145 1.38 -10.85 -16.36
CA TYR A 145 2.12 -11.28 -15.18
C TYR A 145 1.22 -11.62 -13.99
N SER A 146 1.34 -12.85 -13.48
CA SER A 146 0.55 -13.35 -12.33
C SER A 146 1.31 -13.40 -11.01
N GLY A 147 2.64 -13.29 -11.04
CA GLY A 147 3.54 -13.52 -9.90
C GLY A 147 3.72 -12.34 -8.95
N PHE A 148 2.86 -11.33 -8.97
CA PHE A 148 3.00 -10.14 -8.13
C PHE A 148 1.89 -10.00 -7.10
N ASP A 149 2.22 -9.37 -5.97
CA ASP A 149 1.30 -9.18 -4.86
C ASP A 149 0.30 -8.05 -5.15
N ILE A 150 -0.95 -8.43 -5.45
CA ILE A 150 -2.07 -7.53 -5.71
C ILE A 150 -3.18 -7.76 -4.70
N ASP A 151 -3.06 -7.07 -3.57
CA ASP A 151 -4.03 -7.14 -2.49
C ASP A 151 -5.01 -5.96 -2.51
N LYS A 152 -5.93 -5.96 -1.54
CA LYS A 152 -6.86 -4.86 -1.32
C LYS A 152 -6.13 -3.54 -1.08
N SER A 153 -4.99 -3.55 -0.39
CA SER A 153 -4.23 -2.36 -0.03
C SER A 153 -3.70 -1.66 -1.28
N ARG A 154 -3.05 -2.40 -2.20
CA ARG A 154 -2.59 -1.86 -3.49
C ARG A 154 -3.75 -1.27 -4.28
N MET A 155 -4.87 -1.99 -4.35
CA MET A 155 -6.07 -1.49 -5.04
C MET A 155 -6.60 -0.19 -4.43
N ASP A 156 -6.58 -0.05 -3.10
CA ASP A 156 -6.98 1.20 -2.43
C ASP A 156 -6.08 2.37 -2.79
N TRP A 157 -4.76 2.17 -2.93
CA TRP A 157 -3.84 3.20 -3.40
C TRP A 157 -4.17 3.65 -4.82
N TYR A 158 -4.39 2.70 -5.73
CA TYR A 158 -4.78 3.02 -7.11
C TYR A 158 -6.12 3.75 -7.18
N LEU A 159 -7.12 3.32 -6.43
CA LEU A 159 -8.43 3.98 -6.36
C LEU A 159 -8.35 5.38 -5.73
N GLY A 160 -7.41 5.61 -4.82
CA GLY A 160 -7.14 6.92 -4.24
C GLY A 160 -6.48 7.89 -5.22
N ARG A 161 -5.50 7.42 -6.01
CA ARG A 161 -4.80 8.24 -7.00
C ARG A 161 -5.61 8.43 -8.29
N TYR A 162 -6.32 7.39 -8.73
CA TYR A 162 -7.11 7.38 -9.96
C TYR A 162 -8.59 7.03 -9.67
N PRO A 163 -9.36 7.89 -8.98
CA PRO A 163 -10.76 7.58 -8.68
C PRO A 163 -11.57 7.15 -9.91
N ILE A 164 -12.41 6.13 -9.75
CA ILE A 164 -13.23 5.57 -10.84
C ILE A 164 -14.11 6.66 -11.43
N ASN A 165 -14.02 6.83 -12.74
CA ASN A 165 -14.82 7.76 -13.53
C ASN A 165 -14.99 7.20 -14.95
N GLN A 166 -15.73 7.93 -15.80
CA GLN A 166 -16.06 7.46 -17.15
C GLN A 166 -14.84 7.24 -18.06
N LYS A 167 -13.70 7.89 -17.79
CA LYS A 167 -12.48 7.74 -18.60
C LYS A 167 -11.70 6.47 -18.28
N ASN A 168 -11.67 6.04 -17.01
CA ASN A 168 -10.83 4.93 -16.53
C ASN A 168 -11.61 3.69 -16.10
N ILE A 169 -12.95 3.72 -16.11
CA ILE A 169 -13.77 2.58 -15.71
C ILE A 169 -13.54 1.34 -16.59
N ALA A 170 -13.21 1.54 -17.87
CA ALA A 170 -12.85 0.45 -18.77
C ALA A 170 -11.54 -0.22 -18.35
N THR A 171 -10.50 0.57 -18.08
CA THR A 171 -9.19 0.13 -17.54
C THR A 171 -9.37 -0.70 -16.27
N TYR A 172 -10.15 -0.19 -15.30
CA TYR A 172 -10.43 -0.94 -14.07
C TYR A 172 -11.20 -2.25 -14.31
N ASN A 173 -12.14 -2.26 -15.25
CA ASN A 173 -12.87 -3.48 -15.60
C ASN A 173 -11.92 -4.52 -16.23
N ASN A 174 -10.97 -4.08 -17.06
CA ASN A 174 -9.97 -4.94 -17.68
C ASN A 174 -9.01 -5.50 -16.63
N ILE A 175 -8.51 -4.65 -15.72
CA ILE A 175 -7.70 -5.09 -14.56
C ILE A 175 -8.44 -6.18 -13.79
N ALA A 176 -9.71 -5.95 -13.40
CA ALA A 176 -10.46 -6.96 -12.65
C ALA A 176 -10.66 -8.28 -13.43
N PHE A 177 -10.82 -8.21 -14.76
CA PHE A 177 -10.91 -9.39 -15.61
C PHE A 177 -9.60 -10.17 -15.63
N TYR A 178 -8.47 -9.50 -15.85
CA TYR A 178 -7.15 -10.13 -15.86
C TYR A 178 -6.81 -10.72 -14.49
N LEU A 179 -7.07 -10.00 -13.41
CA LEU A 179 -6.92 -10.52 -12.04
C LEU A 179 -7.69 -11.83 -11.84
N ASN A 180 -8.93 -11.89 -12.30
CA ASN A 180 -9.72 -13.12 -12.17
C ASN A 180 -9.11 -14.29 -12.95
N ASN A 181 -8.61 -14.04 -14.17
CA ASN A 181 -7.97 -15.06 -15.01
C ASN A 181 -6.66 -15.58 -14.40
N GLN A 182 -5.96 -14.73 -13.64
CA GLN A 182 -4.73 -15.07 -12.92
C GLN A 182 -5.00 -15.58 -11.49
N GLU A 183 -6.21 -16.06 -11.21
CA GLU A 183 -6.64 -16.64 -9.92
C GLU A 183 -6.67 -15.65 -8.73
N HIS A 184 -6.46 -14.35 -8.97
CA HIS A 184 -6.62 -13.27 -7.97
C HIS A 184 -8.10 -12.91 -7.76
N HIS A 185 -8.95 -13.91 -7.55
CA HIS A 185 -10.42 -13.77 -7.54
C HIS A 185 -10.91 -12.77 -6.49
N GLN A 186 -10.33 -12.74 -5.29
CA GLN A 186 -10.76 -11.83 -4.22
C GLN A 186 -10.47 -10.37 -4.56
N SER A 187 -9.32 -10.09 -5.16
CA SER A 187 -8.95 -8.73 -5.62
C SER A 187 -9.82 -8.30 -6.80
N ALA A 188 -10.12 -9.21 -7.72
CA ALA A 188 -11.09 -8.97 -8.80
C ALA A 188 -12.48 -8.64 -8.26
N ILE A 189 -13.03 -9.45 -7.34
CA ILE A 189 -14.33 -9.22 -6.70
C ILE A 189 -14.35 -7.87 -5.98
N TYR A 190 -13.30 -7.55 -5.22
CA TYR A 190 -13.17 -6.27 -4.52
C TYR A 190 -13.28 -5.09 -5.48
N LEU A 191 -12.49 -5.10 -6.56
CA LEU A 191 -12.48 -4.04 -7.55
C LEU A 191 -13.82 -3.93 -8.30
N LEU A 192 -14.44 -5.07 -8.65
CA LEU A 192 -15.73 -5.09 -9.33
C LEU A 192 -16.86 -4.52 -8.48
N HIS A 193 -16.84 -4.72 -7.16
CA HIS A 193 -17.78 -4.03 -6.26
C HIS A 193 -17.60 -2.51 -6.29
N LYS A 194 -16.36 -2.01 -6.38
CA LYS A 194 -16.08 -0.57 -6.51
C LYS A 194 -16.59 -0.02 -7.84
N ILE A 195 -16.37 -0.76 -8.93
CA ILE A 195 -16.87 -0.42 -10.27
C ILE A 195 -18.40 -0.35 -10.28
N ILE A 196 -19.08 -1.39 -9.77
CA ILE A 196 -20.55 -1.44 -9.71
C ILE A 196 -21.12 -0.33 -8.83
N LYS A 197 -20.45 0.03 -7.74
CA LYS A 197 -20.85 1.15 -6.89
C LYS A 197 -20.75 2.49 -7.65
N ALA A 198 -19.72 2.67 -8.48
CA ALA A 198 -19.51 3.90 -9.24
C ALA A 198 -20.39 3.99 -10.50
N SER A 199 -20.67 2.87 -11.16
CA SER A 199 -21.48 2.77 -12.39
C SER A 199 -22.38 1.52 -12.32
N PRO A 200 -23.55 1.62 -11.68
CA PRO A 200 -24.50 0.51 -11.54
C PRO A 200 -25.11 0.03 -12.87
N ASP A 201 -24.92 0.78 -13.94
CA ASP A 201 -25.34 0.50 -15.31
C ASP A 201 -24.26 -0.22 -16.15
N ARG A 202 -23.05 -0.42 -15.61
CA ARG A 202 -21.97 -1.13 -16.30
C ARG A 202 -22.25 -2.64 -16.40
N THR A 203 -23.04 -3.04 -17.39
CA THR A 203 -23.47 -4.43 -17.61
C THR A 203 -22.33 -5.46 -17.57
N VAL A 204 -21.19 -5.16 -18.21
CA VAL A 204 -20.01 -6.05 -18.23
C VAL A 204 -19.41 -6.31 -16.84
N ALA A 205 -19.50 -5.36 -15.90
CA ALA A 205 -19.00 -5.55 -14.54
C ALA A 205 -19.82 -6.61 -13.77
N TYR A 206 -21.12 -6.72 -14.05
CA TYR A 206 -21.98 -7.76 -13.47
C TYR A 206 -21.65 -9.16 -14.01
N LEU A 207 -21.25 -9.26 -15.27
CA LEU A 207 -20.77 -10.53 -15.83
C LEU A 207 -19.44 -10.93 -15.17
N ASN A 208 -18.49 -10.01 -15.12
CA ASN A 208 -17.15 -10.28 -14.59
C ASN A 208 -17.19 -10.62 -13.10
N ILE A 209 -18.03 -9.97 -12.29
CA ILE A 209 -18.12 -10.29 -10.86
C ILE A 209 -18.81 -11.63 -10.63
N ALA A 210 -19.77 -12.01 -11.48
CA ALA A 210 -20.39 -13.32 -11.41
C ALA A 210 -19.40 -14.43 -11.79
N ASP A 211 -18.58 -14.20 -12.83
CA ASP A 211 -17.49 -15.10 -13.21
C ASP A 211 -16.48 -15.22 -12.05
N ALA A 212 -16.09 -14.10 -11.43
CA ALA A 212 -15.13 -14.14 -10.32
C ALA A 212 -15.65 -14.86 -9.07
N TYR A 213 -16.91 -14.65 -8.69
CA TYR A 213 -17.54 -15.42 -7.62
C TYR A 213 -17.66 -16.91 -7.97
N TRP A 214 -17.91 -17.24 -9.24
CA TRP A 214 -17.98 -18.62 -9.68
C TRP A 214 -16.62 -19.31 -9.53
N ASP A 215 -15.58 -18.66 -10.02
CA ASP A 215 -14.22 -19.20 -10.03
C ASP A 215 -13.68 -19.34 -8.59
N SER A 216 -14.03 -18.38 -7.70
CA SER A 216 -13.80 -18.44 -6.25
C SER A 216 -14.71 -19.42 -5.48
N LYS A 217 -15.51 -20.23 -6.18
CA LYS A 217 -16.45 -21.25 -5.64
C LYS A 217 -17.64 -20.72 -4.85
N ASP A 218 -17.89 -19.42 -4.80
CA ASP A 218 -19.11 -18.85 -4.22
C ASP A 218 -20.24 -18.83 -5.27
N LYS A 219 -20.75 -20.02 -5.58
CA LYS A 219 -21.82 -20.20 -6.58
C LYS A 219 -23.09 -19.42 -6.25
N ARG A 220 -23.37 -19.22 -4.95
CA ARG A 220 -24.57 -18.47 -4.52
C ARG A 220 -24.48 -17.02 -4.97
N ASN A 221 -23.37 -16.34 -4.69
CA ASN A 221 -23.18 -14.97 -5.15
C ASN A 221 -23.03 -14.90 -6.68
N ALA A 222 -22.34 -15.86 -7.29
CA ALA A 222 -22.24 -15.93 -8.75
C ALA A 222 -23.63 -15.92 -9.43
N LYS A 223 -24.55 -16.78 -8.97
CA LYS A 223 -25.93 -16.84 -9.47
C LYS A 223 -26.68 -15.51 -9.31
N ILE A 224 -26.50 -14.82 -8.18
CA ILE A 224 -27.12 -13.51 -7.94
C ILE A 224 -26.65 -12.50 -8.98
N PHE A 225 -25.34 -12.42 -9.22
CA PHE A 225 -24.78 -11.46 -10.17
C PHE A 225 -25.05 -11.82 -11.64
N TYR A 226 -25.07 -13.10 -12.01
CA TYR A 226 -25.53 -13.51 -13.35
C TYR A 226 -26.98 -13.11 -13.62
N LYS A 227 -27.89 -13.27 -12.65
CA LYS A 227 -29.28 -12.82 -12.80
C LYS A 227 -29.37 -11.30 -12.97
N LYS A 228 -28.54 -10.53 -12.26
CA LYS A 228 -28.45 -9.07 -12.45
C LYS A 228 -27.94 -8.72 -13.85
N TYR A 229 -26.88 -9.38 -14.33
CA TYR A 229 -26.37 -9.21 -15.68
C TYR A 229 -27.45 -9.46 -16.75
N LEU A 230 -28.19 -10.58 -16.66
CA LEU A 230 -29.30 -10.89 -17.57
C LEU A 230 -30.41 -9.84 -17.51
N SER A 231 -30.72 -9.34 -16.32
CA SER A 231 -31.70 -8.25 -16.16
C SER A 231 -31.26 -6.96 -16.83
N GLN A 232 -29.96 -6.62 -16.82
CA GLN A 232 -29.46 -5.41 -17.46
C GLN A 232 -29.52 -5.52 -19.00
N ILE A 233 -29.08 -6.65 -19.56
CA ILE A 233 -29.18 -6.91 -21.01
C ILE A 233 -30.63 -6.80 -21.49
N LYS A 234 -31.57 -7.41 -20.77
CA LYS A 234 -33.00 -7.35 -21.12
C LYS A 234 -33.53 -5.91 -21.15
N LYS A 235 -33.11 -5.06 -20.19
CA LYS A 235 -33.53 -3.65 -20.11
C LYS A 235 -32.94 -2.81 -21.23
N ALA A 236 -31.68 -3.04 -21.59
CA ALA A 236 -31.00 -2.27 -22.62
C ALA A 236 -31.51 -2.57 -24.04
N GLY A 237 -32.30 -3.65 -24.22
CA GLY A 237 -32.73 -4.10 -25.55
C GLY A 237 -31.57 -4.52 -26.45
N GLU A 238 -30.38 -4.70 -25.87
CA GLU A 238 -29.17 -5.04 -26.60
C GLU A 238 -29.28 -6.46 -27.13
N LYS A 239 -28.95 -6.64 -28.42
CA LYS A 239 -28.61 -7.96 -29.00
C LYS A 239 -27.24 -8.44 -28.52
N ALA A 240 -26.95 -8.28 -27.22
CA ALA A 240 -25.69 -8.70 -26.64
C ALA A 240 -25.61 -10.23 -26.66
N SER A 241 -24.49 -10.76 -27.18
CA SER A 241 -24.22 -12.19 -27.13
C SER A 241 -24.05 -12.60 -25.66
N ILE A 242 -25.04 -13.30 -25.10
CA ILE A 242 -24.99 -13.83 -23.74
C ILE A 242 -24.09 -15.07 -23.75
N PRO A 243 -22.99 -15.11 -22.98
CA PRO A 243 -22.15 -16.30 -22.93
C PRO A 243 -22.92 -17.53 -22.44
N SER A 244 -22.82 -18.65 -23.14
CA SER A 244 -23.55 -19.89 -22.80
C SER A 244 -23.26 -20.40 -21.38
N ARG A 245 -22.10 -20.05 -20.82
CA ARG A 245 -21.74 -20.35 -19.42
C ARG A 245 -22.73 -19.75 -18.42
N VAL A 246 -23.36 -18.61 -18.72
CA VAL A 246 -24.24 -17.90 -17.80
C VAL A 246 -25.45 -18.76 -17.41
N SER A 247 -26.19 -19.28 -18.39
CA SER A 247 -27.35 -20.14 -18.14
C SER A 247 -26.95 -21.47 -17.50
N LYS A 248 -25.85 -22.08 -17.97
CA LYS A 248 -25.31 -23.33 -17.40
C LYS A 248 -24.95 -23.18 -15.92
N ARG A 249 -24.25 -22.09 -15.56
CA ARG A 249 -23.82 -21.80 -14.18
C ARG A 249 -25.01 -21.42 -13.27
N ILE A 250 -26.06 -20.80 -13.80
CA ILE A 250 -27.30 -20.55 -13.04
C ILE A 250 -28.00 -21.87 -12.67
N ALA A 251 -28.04 -22.83 -13.60
CA ALA A 251 -28.78 -24.09 -13.44
C ALA A 251 -28.10 -25.13 -12.52
N GLN A 252 -26.80 -24.99 -12.25
CA GLN A 252 -26.03 -25.84 -11.32
C GLN A 252 -26.12 -25.33 -9.88
#